data_AF-A0A2V2N7P9-F1
#
_entry.id   AF-A0A2V2N7P9-F1
#
_cell.length_a   1.000
_cell.length_b   1.000
_cell.length_c   1.000
_cell.angle_alpha   90.00
_cell.angle_beta   90.00
_cell.angle_gamma   90.00
#
_symmetry.space_group_name_H-M   'P 1'
#
loop_
_entity.id
_entity.type
_entity.pdbx_description
1 polymer ?
#
loop_
_entity_poly.entity_id
_entity_poly.type
_entity_poly.pdbx_seq_one_letter_code
_entity_poly.pdbx_strand_id
1 'polypeptide(L)'
;MESTVLDLINIIEKETGPLSNIERALLITDGSVTRLLEVFSNAPVGVRTICQKIIPASPDIAARLDISPDEPVNYREVDLYNKNNLNTLIHAISYAPISHLPENALVRLMNEDEPIGYIMRDEMMESRREIISLERLPSQQPGAGKPGISRVSSSISKSYRIIHNNRPIFLINEIIPENLFSERKTIRIQTPSRIHIGLLDMNGESGRVDGGAGITLDNPGFEIRISEADAFSVTSSDAKVSQNAESVIERLRANGLDIPPLHIHIDQAIPFHCGLGSGTQLALGLAAGISGFQGESYSDSYLIGLTGRGGTSGIGTKAFFQGGLIVDAGHRFGPGKSKSSFAPSSVSGGAGFAPLISRYDIPKEWNFVLAVPDGLHEIHGTDEVNIFQKCCPVPVHDVQVLSHILLMKLIPGIIEHDLDQFGTAINEFQEYGFKKCELDIQPPVIRTLMESMRDAGASGVGMSSFGPVVYGVCDTGSSSVISAAEEVMNDYSGGKTILTKGRNQGAKIVS
;
A
#
# COMPACT_ATOMS: atom_id res chain seq x y z
N MET A 1 41.53 11.36 26.67
CA MET A 1 40.19 10.80 26.94
C MET A 1 39.89 9.91 25.76
N GLU A 2 39.84 8.60 25.97
CA GLU A 2 39.36 7.68 24.94
C GLU A 2 37.91 8.06 24.62
N SER A 3 37.63 8.36 23.36
CA SER A 3 36.26 8.56 22.88
C SER A 3 35.46 7.29 23.17
N THR A 4 34.30 7.42 23.81
CA THR A 4 33.46 6.25 24.03
C THR A 4 32.94 5.73 22.69
N VAL A 5 32.57 4.45 22.62
CA VAL A 5 31.97 3.87 21.40
C VAL A 5 30.70 4.64 20.97
N LEU A 6 29.96 5.20 21.94
CA LEU A 6 28.81 6.07 21.69
C LEU A 6 29.21 7.38 21.02
N ASP A 7 30.36 7.97 21.39
CA ASP A 7 30.87 9.19 20.74
C ASP A 7 31.22 8.92 19.27
N LEU A 8 31.82 7.76 18.97
CA LEU A 8 32.13 7.35 17.60
C LEU A 8 30.86 7.13 16.77
N ILE A 9 29.83 6.46 17.34
CA ILE A 9 28.53 6.31 16.68
C ILE A 9 27.90 7.68 16.41
N ASN A 10 27.90 8.59 17.40
CA ASN A 10 27.32 9.93 17.26
C ASN A 10 28.04 10.76 16.18
N ILE A 11 29.35 10.56 15.98
CA ILE A 11 30.10 11.21 14.89
C ILE A 11 29.60 10.69 13.54
N ILE A 12 29.45 9.37 13.40
CA ILE A 12 28.94 8.75 12.17
C ILE A 12 27.51 9.19 11.89
N GLU A 13 26.63 9.15 12.90
CA GLU A 13 25.22 9.55 12.76
C GLU A 13 25.04 11.02 12.36
N LYS A 14 25.99 11.91 12.72
CA LYS A 14 26.00 13.29 12.23
C LYS A 14 26.27 13.40 10.72
N GLU A 15 26.96 12.43 10.14
CA GLU A 15 27.31 12.39 8.72
C GLU A 15 26.36 11.51 7.89
N THR A 16 25.80 10.45 8.47
CA THR A 16 24.95 9.44 7.80
C THR A 16 23.46 9.62 8.07
N GLY A 17 23.08 10.36 9.12
CA GLY A 17 21.76 10.21 9.74
C GLY A 17 21.74 9.04 10.73
N PRO A 18 20.61 8.84 11.45
CA PRO A 18 20.51 7.84 12.51
C PRO A 18 20.71 6.42 11.97
N LEU A 19 21.57 5.64 12.63
CA LEU A 19 21.79 4.24 12.28
C LEU A 19 20.67 3.38 12.89
N SER A 20 20.28 2.33 12.17
CA SER A 20 19.35 1.32 12.70
C SER A 20 19.94 0.60 13.92
N ASN A 21 19.08 0.04 14.77
CA ASN A 21 19.54 -0.75 15.93
C ASN A 21 20.40 -1.95 15.50
N ILE A 22 20.16 -2.50 14.32
CA ILE A 22 20.94 -3.60 13.74
C ILE A 22 22.33 -3.11 13.33
N GLU A 23 22.44 -1.99 12.62
CA GLU A 23 23.73 -1.40 12.26
C GLU A 23 24.54 -1.03 13.49
N ARG A 24 23.92 -0.38 14.49
CA ARG A 24 24.57 -0.08 15.77
C ARG A 24 25.10 -1.35 16.44
N ALA A 25 24.34 -2.45 16.44
CA ALA A 25 24.79 -3.72 17.00
C ALA A 25 25.99 -4.31 16.23
N LEU A 26 26.00 -4.27 14.90
CA LEU A 26 27.12 -4.75 14.08
C LEU A 26 28.40 -3.94 14.29
N LEU A 27 28.28 -2.62 14.47
CA LEU A 27 29.45 -1.75 14.68
C LEU A 27 30.15 -2.02 16.01
N ILE A 28 29.42 -2.39 17.06
CA ILE A 28 29.97 -2.51 18.42
C ILE A 28 30.18 -3.94 18.91
N THR A 29 29.64 -4.93 18.19
CA THR A 29 29.65 -6.32 18.65
C THR A 29 31.07 -6.82 18.95
N ASP A 30 31.21 -7.43 20.13
CA ASP A 30 32.39 -8.22 20.52
C ASP A 30 32.22 -9.72 20.15
N GLY A 31 31.07 -10.08 19.55
CA GLY A 31 30.75 -11.44 19.12
C GLY A 31 31.07 -11.71 17.65
N SER A 32 30.72 -12.92 17.19
CA SER A 32 30.83 -13.29 15.77
C SER A 32 29.86 -12.47 14.92
N VAL A 33 30.41 -11.63 14.03
CA VAL A 33 29.65 -10.90 13.00
C VAL A 33 28.88 -11.88 12.12
N THR A 34 29.48 -13.02 11.75
CA THR A 34 28.81 -14.07 10.96
C THR A 34 27.51 -14.54 11.58
N ARG A 35 27.47 -14.79 12.89
CA ARG A 35 26.24 -15.20 13.59
C ARG A 35 25.18 -14.10 13.62
N LEU A 36 25.59 -12.86 13.85
CA LEU A 36 24.66 -11.73 13.80
C LEU A 36 24.07 -11.57 12.41
N LEU A 37 24.88 -11.68 11.36
CA LEU A 37 24.41 -11.68 9.98
C LEU A 37 23.42 -12.82 9.71
N GLU A 38 23.65 -14.02 10.23
CA GLU A 38 22.72 -15.15 10.07
C GLU A 38 21.35 -14.86 10.71
N VAL A 39 21.36 -14.30 11.92
CA VAL A 39 20.14 -13.92 12.63
C VAL A 39 19.41 -12.78 11.91
N PHE A 40 20.12 -11.71 11.54
CA PHE A 40 19.51 -10.54 10.90
C PHE A 40 19.06 -10.80 9.47
N SER A 41 19.74 -11.67 8.73
CA SER A 41 19.34 -12.06 7.37
C SER A 41 18.32 -13.20 7.34
N ASN A 42 18.04 -13.81 8.50
CA ASN A 42 17.26 -15.05 8.64
C ASN A 42 17.69 -16.13 7.64
N ALA A 43 19.01 -16.28 7.44
CA ALA A 43 19.59 -17.17 6.45
C ALA A 43 21.01 -17.59 6.85
N PRO A 44 21.48 -18.79 6.45
CA PRO A 44 22.88 -19.17 6.62
C PRO A 44 23.82 -18.22 5.86
N VAL A 45 24.97 -17.88 6.46
CA VAL A 45 25.97 -17.02 5.84
C VAL A 45 27.13 -17.86 5.29
N GLY A 46 27.52 -17.59 4.06
CA GLY A 46 28.69 -18.14 3.40
C GLY A 46 29.84 -17.16 3.38
N VAL A 47 31.05 -17.69 3.22
CA VAL A 47 32.25 -16.90 2.92
C VAL A 47 32.66 -17.26 1.51
N ARG A 48 33.00 -16.26 0.70
CA ARG A 48 33.62 -16.43 -0.60
C ARG A 48 34.99 -15.78 -0.54
N THR A 49 36.03 -16.58 -0.69
CA THR A 49 37.41 -16.08 -0.69
C THR A 49 37.72 -15.38 -2.02
N ILE A 50 38.09 -14.09 -1.98
CA ILE A 50 38.51 -13.33 -3.15
C ILE A 50 40.01 -13.52 -3.38
N CYS A 51 40.80 -13.37 -2.31
CA CYS A 51 42.25 -13.53 -2.35
C CYS A 51 42.77 -13.95 -0.98
N GLN A 52 43.68 -14.92 -0.95
CA GLN A 52 44.41 -15.29 0.26
C GLN A 52 45.88 -15.56 -0.06
N LYS A 53 46.79 -14.97 0.72
CA LYS A 53 48.24 -15.09 0.51
C LYS A 53 49.03 -14.75 1.78
N ILE A 54 50.20 -15.36 1.92
CA ILE A 54 51.18 -14.96 2.94
C ILE A 54 52.00 -13.80 2.38
N ILE A 55 52.02 -12.68 3.10
CA ILE A 55 52.77 -11.48 2.71
C ILE A 55 53.61 -10.96 3.90
N PRO A 56 54.70 -10.23 3.65
CA PRO A 56 55.42 -9.53 4.72
C PRO A 56 54.56 -8.40 5.31
N ALA A 57 54.54 -8.26 6.64
CA ALA A 57 53.82 -7.19 7.32
C ALA A 57 54.45 -5.82 7.02
N SER A 58 53.63 -4.86 6.55
CA SER A 58 54.05 -3.46 6.42
C SER A 58 54.28 -2.83 7.80
N PRO A 59 55.02 -1.71 7.91
CA PRO A 59 55.24 -1.05 9.20
C PRO A 59 53.95 -0.71 9.99
N ASP A 60 52.87 -0.29 9.30
CA ASP A 60 51.59 0.01 9.95
C ASP A 60 50.87 -1.27 10.42
N ILE A 61 50.83 -2.32 9.59
CA ILE A 61 50.23 -3.61 9.95
C ILE A 61 50.99 -4.23 11.12
N ALA A 62 52.33 -4.19 11.06
CA ALA A 62 53.21 -4.73 12.10
C ALA A 62 53.00 -4.02 13.45
N ALA A 63 52.93 -2.68 13.44
CA ALA A 63 52.63 -1.91 14.63
C ALA A 63 51.24 -2.21 15.22
N ARG A 64 50.22 -2.40 14.37
CA ARG A 64 48.87 -2.75 14.83
C ARG A 64 48.79 -4.17 15.37
N LEU A 65 49.57 -5.11 14.85
CA LEU A 65 49.57 -6.51 15.25
C LEU A 65 50.58 -6.86 16.36
N ASP A 66 51.39 -5.89 16.80
CA ASP A 66 52.47 -6.08 17.78
C ASP A 66 53.49 -7.14 17.34
N ILE A 67 53.92 -7.03 16.08
CA ILE A 67 54.91 -7.91 15.43
C ILE A 67 56.03 -7.08 14.79
N SER A 68 57.10 -7.75 14.36
CA SER A 68 58.18 -7.05 13.63
C SER A 68 57.78 -6.75 12.18
N PRO A 69 58.22 -5.62 11.60
CA PRO A 69 58.11 -5.42 10.15
C PRO A 69 58.71 -6.60 9.38
N ASP A 70 58.12 -6.92 8.22
CA ASP A 70 58.47 -8.05 7.36
C ASP A 70 58.17 -9.46 7.91
N GLU A 71 57.66 -9.58 9.15
CA GLU A 71 57.16 -10.85 9.68
C GLU A 71 55.96 -11.36 8.84
N PRO A 72 55.86 -12.66 8.53
CA PRO A 72 54.84 -13.17 7.63
C PRO A 72 53.44 -13.14 8.26
N VAL A 73 52.50 -12.54 7.55
CA VAL A 73 51.07 -12.50 7.89
C VAL A 73 50.23 -13.15 6.79
N ASN A 74 49.18 -13.86 7.18
CA ASN A 74 48.14 -14.30 6.26
C ASN A 74 47.21 -13.12 5.93
N TYR A 75 47.30 -12.60 4.70
CA TYR A 75 46.34 -11.67 4.12
C TYR A 75 45.18 -12.46 3.54
N ARG A 76 43.96 -12.09 3.91
CA ARG A 76 42.73 -12.71 3.40
C ARG A 76 41.65 -11.66 3.14
N GLU A 77 41.17 -11.63 1.90
CA GLU A 77 40.08 -10.79 1.42
C GLU A 77 38.89 -11.68 1.04
N VAL A 78 37.72 -11.40 1.61
CA VAL A 78 36.52 -12.23 1.47
C VAL A 78 35.25 -11.40 1.34
N ASP A 79 34.23 -12.01 0.72
CA ASP A 79 32.84 -11.56 0.80
C ASP A 79 32.02 -12.52 1.69
N LEU A 80 31.35 -11.97 2.71
CA LEU A 80 30.30 -12.67 3.43
C LEU A 80 29.00 -12.52 2.66
N TYR A 81 28.31 -13.62 2.35
CA TYR A 81 27.09 -13.59 1.54
C TYR A 81 25.96 -14.43 2.15
N ASN A 82 24.72 -14.05 1.85
CA ASN A 82 23.54 -14.82 2.24
C ASN A 82 23.42 -16.06 1.32
N LYS A 83 23.45 -17.27 1.88
CA LYS A 83 23.44 -18.51 1.08
C LYS A 83 22.12 -18.75 0.34
N ASN A 84 21.01 -18.17 0.77
CA ASN A 84 19.69 -18.38 0.15
C ASN A 84 19.51 -17.56 -1.13
N ASN A 85 20.05 -16.35 -1.19
CA ASN A 85 19.87 -15.43 -2.33
C ASN A 85 21.18 -14.97 -3.00
N LEU A 86 22.33 -15.39 -2.47
CA LEU A 86 23.68 -15.09 -2.96
C LEU A 86 24.09 -13.61 -2.88
N ASN A 87 23.32 -12.76 -2.20
CA ASN A 87 23.66 -11.36 -2.01
C ASN A 87 24.85 -11.21 -1.06
N THR A 88 25.79 -10.34 -1.44
CA THR A 88 26.92 -9.97 -0.58
C THR A 88 26.42 -9.09 0.55
N LEU A 89 26.78 -9.44 1.79
CA LEU A 89 26.38 -8.75 3.00
C LEU A 89 27.49 -7.82 3.50
N ILE A 90 28.71 -8.34 3.65
CA ILE A 90 29.88 -7.60 4.15
C ILE A 90 31.08 -8.00 3.31
N HIS A 91 31.90 -7.03 2.94
CA HIS A 91 33.24 -7.27 2.40
C HIS A 91 34.26 -7.13 3.54
N ALA A 92 35.22 -8.04 3.65
CA ALA A 92 36.19 -8.02 4.75
C ALA A 92 37.61 -8.34 4.30
N ILE A 93 38.57 -7.59 4.86
CA ILE A 93 40.01 -7.83 4.74
C ILE A 93 40.55 -8.16 6.12
N SER A 94 41.39 -9.18 6.22
CA SER A 94 42.02 -9.59 7.46
C SER A 94 43.51 -9.87 7.28
N TYR A 95 44.28 -9.57 8.32
CA TYR A 95 45.69 -9.89 8.46
C TYR A 95 45.88 -10.69 9.75
N ALA A 96 46.49 -11.86 9.66
CA ALA A 96 46.75 -12.72 10.81
C ALA A 96 48.23 -13.11 10.88
N PRO A 97 48.96 -12.76 11.97
CA PRO A 97 50.34 -13.20 12.13
C PRO A 97 50.41 -14.71 12.28
N ILE A 98 51.25 -15.35 11.48
CA ILE A 98 51.42 -16.82 11.52
C ILE A 98 51.97 -17.24 12.90
N SER A 99 52.81 -16.41 13.50
CA SER A 99 53.43 -16.61 14.82
C SER A 99 52.46 -16.52 16.00
N HIS A 100 51.31 -15.87 15.84
CA HIS A 100 50.37 -15.60 16.92
C HIS A 100 49.16 -16.53 16.93
N LEU A 101 48.92 -17.29 15.86
CA LEU A 101 47.78 -18.20 15.76
C LEU A 101 48.13 -19.60 16.32
N PRO A 102 47.19 -20.26 17.02
CA PRO A 102 47.29 -21.70 17.30
C PRO A 102 47.41 -22.50 16.00
N GLU A 103 48.17 -23.61 16.02
CA GLU A 103 48.46 -24.42 14.84
C GLU A 103 47.19 -24.92 14.13
N ASN A 104 46.20 -25.43 14.88
CA ASN A 104 44.92 -25.87 14.32
C ASN A 104 44.12 -24.73 13.69
N ALA A 105 44.11 -23.56 14.33
CA ALA A 105 43.41 -22.39 13.82
C ALA A 105 44.06 -21.89 12.52
N LEU A 106 45.39 -21.95 12.42
CA LEU A 106 46.13 -21.61 11.21
C LEU A 106 45.80 -22.59 10.08
N VAL A 107 45.81 -23.90 10.33
CA VAL A 107 45.45 -24.93 9.33
C VAL A 107 44.05 -24.69 8.77
N ARG A 108 43.08 -24.40 9.65
CA ARG A 108 41.70 -24.11 9.25
C ARG A 108 41.55 -22.78 8.55
N LEU A 109 42.31 -21.75 8.95
CA LEU A 109 42.32 -20.47 8.26
C LEU A 109 42.83 -20.59 6.82
N MET A 110 43.72 -21.55 6.55
CA MET A 110 44.20 -21.89 5.21
C MET A 110 43.20 -22.72 4.40
N ASN A 111 42.11 -23.18 5.00
CA ASN A 111 40.98 -23.77 4.26
C ASN A 111 40.12 -22.65 3.68
N GLU A 112 40.16 -22.52 2.35
CA GLU A 112 39.42 -21.50 1.61
C GLU A 112 37.92 -21.66 1.92
N ASP A 113 37.28 -20.56 2.33
CA ASP A 113 35.84 -20.46 2.63
C ASP A 113 35.34 -20.80 4.06
N GLU A 114 36.22 -21.03 5.04
CA GLU A 114 35.78 -21.10 6.45
C GLU A 114 35.74 -19.71 7.13
N PRO A 115 34.65 -19.30 7.81
CA PRO A 115 34.59 -18.01 8.52
C PRO A 115 35.49 -17.98 9.78
N ILE A 116 36.22 -16.88 9.99
CA ILE A 116 37.11 -16.69 11.16
C ILE A 116 36.35 -16.91 12.48
N GLY A 117 35.11 -16.44 12.57
CA GLY A 117 34.30 -16.62 13.78
C GLY A 117 33.95 -18.08 14.10
N TYR A 118 33.91 -18.97 13.11
CA TYR A 118 33.70 -20.41 13.33
C TYR A 118 34.99 -21.10 13.74
N ILE A 119 36.11 -20.76 13.10
CA ILE A 119 37.44 -21.25 13.49
C ILE A 119 37.68 -20.95 14.98
N MET A 120 37.52 -19.69 15.38
CA MET A 120 37.77 -19.27 16.76
C MET A 120 36.86 -19.99 17.77
N ARG A 121 35.58 -20.17 17.45
CA ARG A 121 34.63 -20.86 18.34
C ARG A 121 34.99 -22.33 18.51
N ASP A 122 35.23 -23.00 17.39
CA ASP A 122 35.44 -24.44 17.36
C ASP A 122 36.82 -24.81 17.97
N GLU A 123 37.80 -23.92 17.88
CA GLU A 123 39.08 -23.99 18.61
C GLU A 123 39.00 -23.42 20.04
N MET A 124 37.81 -23.06 20.53
CA MET A 124 37.54 -22.55 21.90
C MET A 124 38.42 -21.34 22.29
N MET A 125 38.63 -20.42 21.35
CA MET A 125 39.47 -19.24 21.54
C MET A 125 38.70 -18.10 22.24
N GLU A 126 38.99 -17.91 23.53
CA GLU A 126 38.49 -16.75 24.29
C GLU A 126 39.15 -15.46 23.79
N SER A 127 38.36 -14.49 23.34
CA SER A 127 38.89 -13.30 22.68
C SER A 127 38.06 -12.06 22.98
N ARG A 128 38.66 -10.90 22.74
CA ARG A 128 37.99 -9.60 22.73
C ARG A 128 38.36 -8.82 21.48
N ARG A 129 37.48 -7.91 21.06
CA ARG A 129 37.67 -7.00 19.94
C ARG A 129 38.02 -5.61 20.44
N GLU A 130 39.11 -5.06 19.91
CA GLU A 130 39.51 -3.68 20.16
C GLU A 130 39.26 -2.87 18.87
N ILE A 131 38.22 -2.02 18.88
CA ILE A 131 37.86 -1.17 17.74
C ILE A 131 38.94 -0.10 17.57
N ILE A 132 39.53 -0.02 16.38
CA ILE A 132 40.56 0.95 16.03
C ILE A 132 39.95 2.19 15.37
N SER A 133 39.10 1.98 14.36
CA SER A 133 38.42 3.07 13.67
C SER A 133 37.06 2.65 13.13
N LEU A 134 36.17 3.63 13.05
CA LEU A 134 34.89 3.54 12.36
C LEU A 134 34.83 4.74 11.40
N GLU A 135 34.74 4.47 10.10
CA GLU A 135 34.85 5.49 9.06
C GLU A 135 33.73 5.33 8.05
N ARG A 136 33.08 6.43 7.66
CA ARG A 136 32.13 6.41 6.56
C ARG A 136 32.88 6.43 5.23
N LEU A 137 32.58 5.45 4.38
CA LEU A 137 33.03 5.42 3.00
C LEU A 137 31.92 6.00 2.11
N PRO A 138 32.16 7.16 1.46
CA PRO A 138 31.19 7.73 0.54
C PRO A 138 31.00 6.80 -0.67
N SER A 139 29.79 6.82 -1.22
CA SER A 139 29.46 6.01 -2.39
C SER A 139 30.40 6.33 -3.57
N GLN A 140 31.08 5.33 -4.12
CA GLN A 140 31.86 5.52 -5.34
C GLN A 140 30.95 5.57 -6.58
N GLN A 141 31.25 6.48 -7.51
CA GLN A 141 30.57 6.51 -8.83
C GLN A 141 30.83 5.20 -9.59
N PRO A 142 29.89 4.74 -10.44
CA PRO A 142 30.02 3.47 -11.14
C PRO A 142 31.14 3.53 -12.18
N GLY A 143 32.32 3.05 -11.81
CA GLY A 143 33.45 2.81 -12.70
C GLY A 143 33.87 1.35 -12.62
N ALA A 144 33.59 0.61 -13.70
CA ALA A 144 34.14 -0.71 -14.04
C ALA A 144 34.26 -1.77 -12.92
N GLY A 145 33.20 -2.57 -12.76
CA GLY A 145 33.33 -4.02 -12.54
C GLY A 145 33.27 -4.53 -11.09
N LYS A 146 32.08 -4.96 -10.66
CA LYS A 146 31.81 -6.21 -9.90
C LYS A 146 30.28 -6.44 -9.88
N PRO A 147 29.75 -7.60 -10.29
CA PRO A 147 28.32 -7.89 -10.21
C PRO A 147 27.93 -8.26 -8.77
N GLY A 148 26.88 -7.64 -8.22
CA GLY A 148 26.26 -8.09 -6.96
C GLY A 148 26.10 -7.05 -5.86
N ILE A 149 26.59 -5.81 -6.03
CA ILE A 149 26.27 -4.69 -5.15
C ILE A 149 25.39 -3.72 -5.96
N SER A 150 24.08 -3.83 -5.80
CA SER A 150 23.11 -2.90 -6.40
C SER A 150 23.31 -1.51 -5.80
N ARG A 151 23.74 -0.56 -6.65
CA ARG A 151 23.72 0.91 -6.52
C ARG A 151 23.88 1.53 -5.11
N VAL A 152 25.02 2.21 -4.95
CA VAL A 152 25.21 3.52 -4.28
C VAL A 152 24.59 3.63 -2.88
N SER A 153 24.92 2.71 -1.98
CA SER A 153 24.86 2.99 -0.53
C SER A 153 26.25 3.45 -0.06
N SER A 154 26.28 4.49 0.78
CA SER A 154 27.48 4.68 1.62
C SER A 154 27.68 3.43 2.46
N SER A 155 28.93 3.17 2.84
CA SER A 155 29.25 2.02 3.68
C SER A 155 30.01 2.49 4.91
N ILE A 156 29.93 1.72 5.98
CA ILE A 156 30.71 1.98 7.18
C ILE A 156 31.86 0.99 7.20
N SER A 157 33.07 1.51 7.21
CA SER A 157 34.29 0.75 7.41
C SER A 157 34.58 0.62 8.90
N LYS A 158 34.68 -0.61 9.39
CA LYS A 158 35.01 -0.94 10.77
C LYS A 158 36.36 -1.64 10.81
N SER A 159 37.36 -0.98 11.38
CA SER A 159 38.69 -1.55 11.63
C SER A 159 38.84 -1.93 13.09
N TYR A 160 39.24 -3.17 13.37
CA TYR A 160 39.42 -3.65 14.73
C TYR A 160 40.50 -4.74 14.81
N ARG A 161 40.96 -5.01 16.03
CA ARG A 161 41.83 -6.15 16.33
C ARG A 161 41.08 -7.19 17.12
N ILE A 162 41.39 -8.46 16.88
CA ILE A 162 41.01 -9.54 17.77
C ILE A 162 42.21 -9.86 18.65
N ILE A 163 42.01 -9.80 19.96
CA ILE A 163 43.03 -10.11 20.96
C ILE A 163 42.71 -11.46 21.60
N HIS A 164 43.70 -12.36 21.61
CA HIS A 164 43.64 -13.65 22.30
C HIS A 164 44.94 -13.82 23.10
N ASN A 165 44.86 -14.30 24.34
CA ASN A 165 46.01 -14.42 25.25
C ASN A 165 46.89 -13.15 25.32
N ASN A 166 46.24 -11.97 25.38
CA ASN A 166 46.88 -10.65 25.40
C ASN A 166 47.77 -10.32 24.19
N ARG A 167 47.57 -10.99 23.05
CA ARG A 167 48.25 -10.65 21.79
C ARG A 167 47.26 -10.44 20.64
N PRO A 168 47.51 -9.48 19.73
CA PRO A 168 46.71 -9.36 18.52
C PRO A 168 46.90 -10.57 17.61
N ILE A 169 45.80 -11.26 17.30
CA ILE A 169 45.79 -12.43 16.40
C ILE A 169 45.16 -12.12 15.05
N PHE A 170 44.32 -11.08 14.97
CA PHE A 170 43.80 -10.56 13.71
C PHE A 170 43.74 -9.03 13.74
N LEU A 171 44.04 -8.43 12.59
CA LEU A 171 43.63 -7.07 12.23
C LEU A 171 42.59 -7.21 11.12
N ILE A 172 41.38 -6.73 11.35
CA ILE A 172 40.24 -6.90 10.44
C ILE A 172 39.69 -5.53 10.06
N ASN A 173 39.44 -5.36 8.77
CA ASN A 173 38.63 -4.27 8.22
C ASN A 173 37.38 -4.86 7.57
N GLU A 174 36.20 -4.45 8.02
CA GLU A 174 34.90 -4.84 7.48
C GLU A 174 34.23 -3.63 6.84
N ILE A 175 33.70 -3.79 5.62
CA ILE A 175 32.89 -2.80 4.93
C ILE A 175 31.44 -3.27 5.02
N ILE A 176 30.64 -2.53 5.78
CA ILE A 176 29.23 -2.81 6.04
C ILE A 176 28.40 -1.82 5.21
N PRO A 177 27.62 -2.29 4.21
CA PRO A 177 26.70 -1.43 3.48
C PRO A 177 25.69 -0.78 4.45
N GLU A 178 25.44 0.52 4.32
CA GLU A 178 24.31 1.15 5.01
C GLU A 178 22.99 0.54 4.52
N ASN A 179 22.01 0.43 5.42
CA ASN A 179 20.70 -0.18 5.20
C ASN A 179 20.71 -1.69 4.89
N LEU A 180 21.81 -2.40 5.19
CA LEU A 180 21.97 -3.84 4.96
C LEU A 180 20.79 -4.69 5.47
N PHE A 181 20.16 -4.25 6.55
CA PHE A 181 19.01 -4.92 7.20
C PHE A 181 17.82 -3.98 7.40
N SER A 182 17.69 -2.95 6.56
CA SER A 182 16.47 -2.17 6.56
C SER A 182 15.27 -3.10 6.33
N GLU A 183 14.36 -3.17 7.31
CA GLU A 183 13.06 -3.77 7.04
C GLU A 183 12.42 -2.94 5.95
N ARG A 184 12.26 -3.52 4.75
CA ARG A 184 11.64 -2.82 3.64
C ARG A 184 10.29 -2.30 4.11
N LYS A 185 10.18 -0.97 4.16
CA LYS A 185 8.95 -0.31 4.57
C LYS A 185 7.80 -0.90 3.77
N THR A 186 6.71 -1.27 4.44
CA THR A 186 5.53 -1.82 3.79
C THR A 186 4.29 -1.18 4.37
N ILE A 187 3.45 -0.58 3.53
CA ILE A 187 2.14 -0.07 3.94
C ILE A 187 1.04 -0.94 3.38
N ARG A 188 0.06 -1.25 4.23
CA ARG A 188 -1.18 -1.93 3.88
C ARG A 188 -2.34 -0.94 3.89
N ILE A 189 -3.12 -0.93 2.82
CA ILE A 189 -4.31 -0.10 2.67
C ILE A 189 -5.50 -1.03 2.45
N GLN A 190 -6.53 -0.86 3.26
CA GLN A 190 -7.84 -1.48 3.07
C GLN A 190 -8.86 -0.38 2.80
N THR A 191 -9.50 -0.42 1.64
CA THR A 191 -10.52 0.57 1.25
C THR A 191 -11.92 -0.03 1.25
N PRO A 192 -12.96 0.74 1.60
CA PRO A 192 -14.34 0.27 1.43
C PRO A 192 -14.76 0.30 -0.04
N SER A 193 -15.94 -0.24 -0.32
CA SER A 193 -16.74 0.16 -1.50
C SER A 193 -17.97 0.96 -1.06
N ARG A 194 -18.85 1.32 -2.01
CA ARG A 194 -20.11 1.98 -1.69
C ARG A 194 -21.19 1.67 -2.70
N ILE A 195 -22.43 1.70 -2.22
CA ILE A 195 -23.62 1.87 -3.04
C ILE A 195 -23.84 3.36 -3.23
N HIS A 196 -24.15 3.78 -4.46
CA HIS A 196 -24.65 5.11 -4.76
C HIS A 196 -26.15 5.04 -5.06
N ILE A 197 -26.96 5.49 -4.11
CA ILE A 197 -28.43 5.40 -4.18
C ILE A 197 -28.94 6.24 -5.34
N GLY A 198 -28.36 7.42 -5.57
CA GLY A 198 -28.66 8.25 -6.74
C GLY A 198 -28.36 9.74 -6.54
N LEU A 199 -28.53 10.50 -7.62
CA LEU A 199 -28.37 11.95 -7.63
C LEU A 199 -29.72 12.65 -7.36
N LEU A 200 -29.70 13.79 -6.66
CA LEU A 200 -30.88 14.53 -6.24
C LEU A 200 -31.30 15.57 -7.29
N ASP A 201 -30.45 16.57 -7.54
CA ASP A 201 -30.76 17.71 -8.41
C ASP A 201 -29.99 17.61 -9.74
N MET A 202 -30.64 17.01 -10.72
CA MET A 202 -30.17 17.01 -12.11
C MET A 202 -30.97 17.97 -12.99
N ASN A 203 -31.55 19.02 -12.38
CA ASN A 203 -32.34 20.05 -13.06
C ASN A 203 -31.60 21.39 -13.11
N GLY A 204 -31.01 21.82 -11.98
CA GLY A 204 -30.15 23.00 -11.93
C GLY A 204 -30.83 24.34 -11.66
N GLU A 205 -32.16 24.44 -11.71
CA GLU A 205 -32.88 25.71 -11.51
C GLU A 205 -32.73 26.28 -10.09
N SER A 206 -32.40 25.43 -9.11
CA SER A 206 -32.13 25.82 -7.72
C SER A 206 -30.79 26.57 -7.54
N GLY A 207 -29.97 26.68 -8.60
CA GLY A 207 -28.60 27.17 -8.53
C GLY A 207 -27.60 26.13 -7.99
N ARG A 208 -28.02 24.87 -7.87
CA ARG A 208 -27.18 23.72 -7.55
C ARG A 208 -27.49 22.54 -8.47
N VAL A 209 -26.53 21.63 -8.60
CA VAL A 209 -26.71 20.34 -9.29
C VAL A 209 -26.00 19.23 -8.54
N ASP A 210 -26.26 18.00 -8.96
CA ASP A 210 -25.81 16.77 -8.34
C ASP A 210 -26.48 16.61 -6.96
N GLY A 211 -25.70 16.41 -5.89
CA GLY A 211 -26.24 16.05 -4.59
C GLY A 211 -26.69 14.60 -4.60
N GLY A 212 -26.54 13.90 -3.49
CA GLY A 212 -26.84 12.48 -3.50
C GLY A 212 -26.78 11.83 -2.14
N ALA A 213 -27.16 10.56 -2.12
CA ALA A 213 -27.03 9.69 -0.97
C ALA A 213 -26.32 8.39 -1.36
N GLY A 214 -25.59 7.80 -0.42
CA GLY A 214 -25.00 6.49 -0.61
C GLY A 214 -24.52 5.84 0.67
N ILE A 215 -24.23 4.55 0.57
CA ILE A 215 -23.98 3.65 1.70
C ILE A 215 -22.58 3.08 1.52
N THR A 216 -21.72 3.26 2.52
CA THR A 216 -20.39 2.63 2.52
C THR A 216 -20.52 1.16 2.90
N LEU A 217 -19.86 0.29 2.14
CA LEU A 217 -19.87 -1.15 2.33
C LEU A 217 -18.52 -1.64 2.82
N ASP A 218 -18.54 -2.70 3.63
CA ASP A 218 -17.32 -3.34 4.11
C ASP A 218 -16.66 -4.16 3.01
N ASN A 219 -17.46 -4.93 2.27
CA ASN A 219 -17.04 -5.74 1.14
C ASN A 219 -17.93 -5.51 -0.09
N PRO A 220 -17.38 -5.65 -1.32
CA PRO A 220 -15.96 -5.84 -1.61
C PRO A 220 -15.14 -4.56 -1.30
N GLY A 221 -13.83 -4.70 -1.11
CA GLY A 221 -12.89 -3.59 -0.90
C GLY A 221 -11.59 -3.82 -1.66
N PHE A 222 -10.71 -2.80 -1.71
CA PHE A 222 -9.32 -3.05 -2.14
C PHE A 222 -8.45 -3.39 -0.95
N GLU A 223 -7.60 -4.41 -1.12
CA GLU A 223 -6.45 -4.67 -0.25
C GLU A 223 -5.16 -4.41 -1.04
N ILE A 224 -4.42 -3.38 -0.65
CA ILE A 224 -3.24 -2.90 -1.37
C ILE A 224 -2.04 -2.96 -0.43
N ARG A 225 -0.93 -3.54 -0.90
CA ARG A 225 0.38 -3.48 -0.25
C ARG A 225 1.31 -2.61 -1.08
N ILE A 226 1.97 -1.66 -0.42
CA ILE A 226 2.99 -0.81 -1.02
C ILE A 226 4.29 -1.11 -0.29
N SER A 227 5.30 -1.58 -1.01
CA SER A 227 6.59 -2.00 -0.45
C SER A 227 7.74 -1.31 -1.18
N GLU A 228 8.85 -1.10 -0.48
CA GLU A 228 10.07 -0.57 -1.09
C GLU A 228 10.61 -1.50 -2.20
N ALA A 229 11.02 -0.93 -3.34
CA ALA A 229 11.55 -1.68 -4.47
C ALA A 229 12.55 -0.85 -5.29
N ASP A 230 13.46 -1.52 -5.99
CA ASP A 230 14.47 -0.86 -6.83
C ASP A 230 13.89 -0.21 -8.10
N ALA A 231 12.71 -0.67 -8.52
CA ALA A 231 11.98 -0.17 -9.67
C ALA A 231 10.48 -0.12 -9.34
N PHE A 232 9.79 0.87 -9.93
CA PHE A 232 8.35 0.96 -9.82
C PHE A 232 7.68 -0.23 -10.53
N SER A 233 6.76 -0.90 -9.84
CA SER A 233 5.98 -1.99 -10.43
C SER A 233 4.62 -2.14 -9.75
N VAL A 234 3.62 -2.59 -10.50
CA VAL A 234 2.28 -2.89 -10.01
C VAL A 234 1.93 -4.33 -10.36
N THR A 235 1.47 -5.11 -9.38
CA THR A 235 1.08 -6.51 -9.57
C THR A 235 -0.28 -6.81 -8.95
N SER A 236 -0.98 -7.77 -9.53
CA SER A 236 -2.28 -8.28 -9.09
C SER A 236 -2.46 -9.68 -9.70
N SER A 237 -3.31 -10.51 -9.08
CA SER A 237 -3.72 -11.80 -9.67
C SER A 237 -4.53 -11.62 -10.96
N ASP A 238 -5.24 -10.50 -11.09
CA ASP A 238 -5.96 -10.08 -12.29
C ASP A 238 -5.20 -8.92 -12.98
N ALA A 239 -4.77 -9.16 -14.22
CA ALA A 239 -4.03 -8.20 -15.04
C ALA A 239 -4.82 -6.91 -15.34
N LYS A 240 -6.16 -6.98 -15.39
CA LYS A 240 -7.03 -5.82 -15.62
C LYS A 240 -6.97 -4.87 -14.41
N VAL A 241 -6.84 -5.41 -13.21
CA VAL A 241 -6.69 -4.64 -11.96
C VAL A 241 -5.35 -3.91 -11.95
N SER A 242 -4.23 -4.58 -12.26
CA SER A 242 -2.91 -3.95 -12.30
C SER A 242 -2.83 -2.87 -13.38
N GLN A 243 -3.39 -3.10 -14.57
CA GLN A 243 -3.46 -2.10 -15.64
C GLN A 243 -4.26 -0.85 -15.23
N ASN A 244 -5.40 -1.04 -14.56
CA ASN A 244 -6.19 0.08 -14.03
C ASN A 244 -5.43 0.87 -12.95
N ALA A 245 -4.70 0.17 -12.08
CA ALA A 245 -3.85 0.81 -11.07
C ALA A 245 -2.70 1.60 -11.70
N GLU A 246 -2.03 1.08 -12.73
CA GLU A 246 -1.02 1.81 -13.49
C GLU A 246 -1.60 3.11 -14.11
N SER A 247 -2.78 3.04 -14.74
CA SER A 247 -3.45 4.23 -15.28
C SER A 247 -3.78 5.27 -14.21
N VAL A 248 -4.11 4.83 -12.99
CA VAL A 248 -4.32 5.71 -11.85
C VAL A 248 -3.01 6.34 -11.40
N ILE A 249 -1.92 5.58 -11.32
CA ILE A 249 -0.59 6.06 -10.95
C ILE A 249 -0.11 7.15 -11.92
N GLU A 250 -0.23 6.93 -13.23
CA GLU A 250 0.15 7.93 -14.23
C GLU A 250 -0.60 9.24 -14.05
N ARG A 251 -1.89 9.17 -13.72
CA ARG A 251 -2.72 10.34 -13.42
C ARG A 251 -2.27 11.05 -12.13
N LEU A 252 -1.93 10.29 -11.09
CA LEU A 252 -1.42 10.85 -9.84
C LEU A 252 -0.08 11.58 -10.08
N ARG A 253 0.84 11.00 -10.87
CA ARG A 253 2.09 11.66 -11.29
C ARG A 253 1.79 12.95 -12.06
N ALA A 254 0.90 12.90 -13.04
CA ALA A 254 0.52 14.07 -13.84
C ALA A 254 -0.11 15.19 -12.99
N ASN A 255 -0.78 14.84 -11.89
CA ASN A 255 -1.37 15.78 -10.94
C ASN A 255 -0.41 16.21 -9.82
N GLY A 256 0.86 15.83 -9.89
CA GLY A 256 1.94 16.35 -9.04
C GLY A 256 2.28 15.52 -7.81
N LEU A 257 1.79 14.27 -7.70
CA LEU A 257 2.27 13.36 -6.65
C LEU A 257 3.64 12.79 -7.05
N ASP A 258 4.65 13.00 -6.20
CA ASP A 258 5.92 12.28 -6.35
C ASP A 258 5.74 10.82 -5.95
N ILE A 259 6.28 9.91 -6.76
CA ILE A 259 6.10 8.47 -6.58
C ILE A 259 7.47 7.79 -6.75
N PRO A 260 8.12 7.40 -5.63
CA PRO A 260 9.43 6.78 -5.67
C PRO A 260 9.37 5.37 -6.27
N PRO A 261 10.52 4.71 -6.51
CA PRO A 261 10.56 3.29 -6.82
C PRO A 261 9.89 2.47 -5.70
N LEU A 262 8.77 1.83 -6.03
CA LEU A 262 7.97 1.05 -5.10
C LEU A 262 7.25 -0.09 -5.83
N HIS A 263 7.02 -1.18 -5.11
CA HIS A 263 6.20 -2.29 -5.58
C HIS A 263 4.83 -2.22 -4.92
N ILE A 264 3.81 -2.06 -5.76
CA ILE A 264 2.39 -2.09 -5.38
C ILE A 264 1.83 -3.46 -5.73
N HIS A 265 1.30 -4.16 -4.73
CA HIS A 265 0.57 -5.40 -4.94
C HIS A 265 -0.88 -5.22 -4.50
N ILE A 266 -1.83 -5.63 -5.35
CA ILE A 266 -3.27 -5.59 -5.04
C ILE A 266 -3.74 -7.03 -4.83
N ASP A 267 -4.02 -7.38 -3.57
CA ASP A 267 -4.47 -8.72 -3.17
C ASP A 267 -5.96 -8.93 -3.48
N GLN A 268 -6.78 -7.91 -3.22
CA GLN A 268 -8.23 -7.91 -3.43
C GLN A 268 -8.65 -6.64 -4.17
N ALA A 269 -9.64 -6.75 -5.04
CA ALA A 269 -10.17 -5.64 -5.81
C ALA A 269 -11.69 -5.51 -5.70
N ILE A 270 -12.17 -4.27 -5.81
CA ILE A 270 -13.59 -3.97 -6.08
C ILE A 270 -13.82 -4.21 -7.57
N PRO A 271 -14.87 -4.96 -7.98
CA PRO A 271 -15.20 -5.14 -9.39
C PRO A 271 -15.32 -3.80 -10.11
N PHE A 272 -14.70 -3.67 -11.27
CA PHE A 272 -14.69 -2.41 -12.02
C PHE A 272 -16.01 -2.21 -12.77
N HIS A 273 -16.37 -0.93 -12.97
CA HIS A 273 -17.51 -0.50 -13.78
C HIS A 273 -18.88 -1.11 -13.41
N CYS A 274 -18.99 -1.62 -12.18
CA CYS A 274 -20.21 -2.25 -11.67
C CYS A 274 -21.02 -1.34 -10.73
N GLY A 275 -20.66 -0.07 -10.58
CA GLY A 275 -21.41 0.86 -9.73
C GLY A 275 -21.02 0.84 -8.25
N LEU A 276 -20.02 0.05 -7.85
CA LEU A 276 -19.39 0.09 -6.51
C LEU A 276 -18.24 1.11 -6.42
N GLY A 277 -17.98 1.75 -7.56
CA GLY A 277 -17.07 2.86 -7.84
C GLY A 277 -15.58 2.62 -7.51
N SER A 278 -15.12 1.41 -7.74
CA SER A 278 -13.71 1.00 -7.72
C SER A 278 -12.71 2.11 -8.07
N GLY A 279 -12.94 2.87 -9.15
CA GLY A 279 -12.03 3.92 -9.61
C GLY A 279 -11.76 5.05 -8.60
N THR A 280 -12.70 5.40 -7.72
CA THR A 280 -12.45 6.39 -6.65
C THR A 280 -11.65 5.80 -5.50
N GLN A 281 -11.98 4.57 -5.10
CA GLN A 281 -11.36 3.90 -3.95
C GLN A 281 -9.93 3.49 -4.26
N LEU A 282 -9.68 3.00 -5.48
CA LEU A 282 -8.33 2.71 -5.96
C LEU A 282 -7.47 3.98 -6.01
N ALA A 283 -8.01 5.07 -6.57
CA ALA A 283 -7.27 6.33 -6.69
C ALA A 283 -6.93 6.95 -5.33
N LEU A 284 -7.89 7.00 -4.40
CA LEU A 284 -7.63 7.50 -3.04
C LEU A 284 -6.74 6.54 -2.24
N GLY A 285 -6.91 5.23 -2.39
CA GLY A 285 -6.09 4.22 -1.72
C GLY A 285 -4.63 4.29 -2.14
N LEU A 286 -4.35 4.44 -3.44
CA LEU A 286 -3.00 4.63 -3.95
C LEU A 286 -2.42 5.99 -3.55
N ALA A 287 -3.17 7.08 -3.69
CA ALA A 287 -2.69 8.40 -3.28
C ALA A 287 -2.34 8.45 -1.79
N ALA A 288 -3.27 8.05 -0.92
CA ALA A 288 -3.07 8.06 0.53
C ALA A 288 -1.99 7.06 0.97
N GLY A 289 -1.94 5.87 0.35
CA GLY A 289 -0.95 4.85 0.63
C GLY A 289 0.47 5.30 0.27
N ILE A 290 0.66 5.91 -0.90
CA ILE A 290 1.95 6.42 -1.35
C ILE A 290 2.41 7.62 -0.50
N SER A 291 1.51 8.55 -0.16
CA SER A 291 1.85 9.66 0.74
C SER A 291 2.23 9.15 2.13
N GLY A 292 1.47 8.21 2.69
CA GLY A 292 1.84 7.55 3.95
C GLY A 292 3.17 6.82 3.86
N PHE A 293 3.51 6.24 2.70
CA PHE A 293 4.78 5.56 2.46
C PHE A 293 5.95 6.54 2.50
N GLN A 294 5.73 7.78 2.09
CA GLN A 294 6.72 8.85 2.17
C GLN A 294 6.75 9.54 3.55
N GLY A 295 5.84 9.16 4.46
CA GLY A 295 5.69 9.82 5.76
C GLY A 295 4.98 11.18 5.67
N GLU A 296 4.30 11.45 4.57
CA GLU A 296 3.57 12.69 4.32
C GLU A 296 2.12 12.57 4.81
N SER A 297 1.62 13.64 5.43
CA SER A 297 0.22 13.74 5.86
C SER A 297 -0.45 14.88 5.10
N TYR A 298 -1.30 14.52 4.13
CA TYR A 298 -2.07 15.47 3.35
C TYR A 298 -3.51 15.58 3.81
N SER A 299 -4.11 16.75 3.61
CA SER A 299 -5.55 16.94 3.82
C SER A 299 -6.38 16.08 2.85
N ASP A 300 -7.57 15.65 3.28
CA ASP A 300 -8.54 14.93 2.43
C ASP A 300 -8.79 15.66 1.11
N SER A 301 -8.93 16.99 1.15
CA SER A 301 -9.16 17.83 -0.04
C SER A 301 -8.01 17.77 -1.04
N TYR A 302 -6.78 17.71 -0.55
CA TYR A 302 -5.60 17.62 -1.41
C TYR A 302 -5.53 16.24 -2.08
N LEU A 303 -5.73 15.17 -1.31
CA LEU A 303 -5.77 13.80 -1.85
C LEU A 303 -6.89 13.64 -2.89
N ILE A 304 -8.09 14.16 -2.61
CA ILE A 304 -9.19 14.15 -3.58
C ILE A 304 -8.80 14.91 -4.86
N GLY A 305 -8.19 16.09 -4.71
CA GLY A 305 -7.69 16.88 -5.84
C GLY A 305 -6.72 16.12 -6.74
N LEU A 306 -5.74 15.41 -6.14
CA LEU A 306 -4.79 14.56 -6.88
C LEU A 306 -5.48 13.47 -7.70
N THR A 307 -6.57 12.90 -7.20
CA THR A 307 -7.28 11.82 -7.91
C THR A 307 -8.13 12.30 -9.09
N GLY A 308 -8.50 13.58 -9.13
CA GLY A 308 -9.48 14.12 -10.08
C GLY A 308 -10.87 13.49 -9.95
N ARG A 309 -11.21 12.93 -8.79
CA ARG A 309 -12.52 12.30 -8.51
C ARG A 309 -13.39 13.21 -7.64
N GLY A 310 -14.70 12.93 -7.61
CA GLY A 310 -15.66 13.65 -6.77
C GLY A 310 -16.37 14.85 -7.41
N GLY A 311 -16.19 15.09 -8.71
CA GLY A 311 -16.78 16.25 -9.43
C GLY A 311 -18.28 16.19 -9.74
N THR A 312 -18.97 15.11 -9.35
CA THR A 312 -20.44 14.99 -9.43
C THR A 312 -20.98 14.65 -8.06
N SER A 313 -20.51 13.53 -7.48
CA SER A 313 -20.95 13.03 -6.18
C SER A 313 -19.78 12.93 -5.21
N GLY A 314 -19.99 13.41 -3.98
CA GLY A 314 -19.04 13.34 -2.88
C GLY A 314 -19.10 12.01 -2.12
N ILE A 315 -20.10 11.17 -2.39
CA ILE A 315 -20.32 9.89 -1.69
C ILE A 315 -19.06 9.01 -1.73
N GLY A 316 -18.47 8.81 -2.91
CA GLY A 316 -17.31 7.92 -3.07
C GLY A 316 -16.07 8.44 -2.33
N THR A 317 -15.83 9.74 -2.35
CA THR A 317 -14.68 10.32 -1.65
C THR A 317 -14.90 10.32 -0.15
N LYS A 318 -16.11 10.66 0.33
CA LYS A 318 -16.44 10.62 1.76
C LYS A 318 -16.49 9.20 2.33
N ALA A 319 -16.92 8.22 1.56
CA ALA A 319 -16.88 6.81 1.95
C ALA A 319 -15.44 6.38 2.29
N PHE A 320 -14.46 6.83 1.50
CA PHE A 320 -13.05 6.53 1.76
C PHE A 320 -12.56 7.11 3.09
N PHE A 321 -12.99 8.31 3.49
CA PHE A 321 -12.47 8.95 4.72
C PHE A 321 -13.29 8.64 5.98
N GLN A 322 -14.62 8.50 5.85
CA GLN A 322 -15.53 8.52 7.00
C GLN A 322 -16.39 7.26 7.13
N GLY A 323 -16.68 6.59 6.02
CA GLY A 323 -17.70 5.53 5.98
C GLY A 323 -19.11 6.01 6.38
N GLY A 324 -20.02 5.05 6.58
CA GLY A 324 -21.42 5.27 6.95
C GLY A 324 -22.35 5.53 5.76
N LEU A 325 -23.57 5.95 6.07
CA LEU A 325 -24.49 6.54 5.09
C LEU A 325 -24.15 8.02 4.94
N ILE A 326 -23.94 8.47 3.70
CA ILE A 326 -23.43 9.79 3.37
C ILE A 326 -24.48 10.52 2.53
N VAL A 327 -24.66 11.80 2.81
CA VAL A 327 -25.49 12.71 2.00
C VAL A 327 -24.69 13.96 1.67
N ASP A 328 -24.63 14.33 0.39
CA ASP A 328 -23.93 15.54 -0.08
C ASP A 328 -24.86 16.53 -0.80
N ALA A 329 -24.42 17.79 -0.83
CA ALA A 329 -25.16 18.94 -1.39
C ALA A 329 -24.78 19.27 -2.84
N GLY A 330 -24.05 18.38 -3.51
CA GLY A 330 -23.58 18.59 -4.87
C GLY A 330 -22.81 19.90 -5.05
N HIS A 331 -22.95 20.53 -6.21
CA HIS A 331 -22.13 21.65 -6.61
C HIS A 331 -22.96 22.90 -6.90
N ARG A 332 -22.33 24.07 -6.77
CA ARG A 332 -22.92 25.33 -7.23
C ARG A 332 -23.02 25.29 -8.75
N PHE A 333 -24.19 25.61 -9.29
CA PHE A 333 -24.47 25.50 -10.72
C PHE A 333 -24.74 26.85 -11.38
N GLY A 334 -24.29 27.00 -12.62
CA GLY A 334 -24.52 28.15 -13.47
C GLY A 334 -23.25 28.89 -13.90
N PRO A 335 -23.38 29.99 -14.66
CA PRO A 335 -22.24 30.74 -15.18
C PRO A 335 -21.29 31.22 -14.06
N GLY A 336 -20.00 30.93 -14.21
CA GLY A 336 -18.95 31.30 -13.23
C GLY A 336 -19.06 30.59 -11.88
N LYS A 337 -19.81 29.48 -11.79
CA LYS A 337 -19.89 28.62 -10.61
C LYS A 337 -19.02 27.38 -10.77
N SER A 338 -19.08 26.49 -9.77
CA SER A 338 -18.35 25.22 -9.75
C SER A 338 -18.64 24.35 -10.97
N LYS A 339 -19.90 24.30 -11.43
CA LYS A 339 -20.32 23.57 -12.64
C LYS A 339 -21.26 24.42 -13.49
N SER A 340 -21.18 24.22 -14.80
CA SER A 340 -22.08 24.82 -15.80
C SER A 340 -22.68 23.79 -16.76
N SER A 341 -22.37 22.50 -16.57
CA SER A 341 -22.91 21.39 -17.36
C SER A 341 -23.19 20.17 -16.47
N PHE A 342 -24.10 19.32 -16.93
CA PHE A 342 -24.37 18.01 -16.34
C PHE A 342 -23.36 17.00 -16.89
N ALA A 343 -22.59 16.37 -16.01
CA ALA A 343 -21.53 15.47 -16.42
C ALA A 343 -21.12 14.51 -15.28
N PRO A 344 -20.57 13.33 -15.63
CA PRO A 344 -20.04 12.38 -14.66
C PRO A 344 -18.75 12.88 -14.01
N SER A 345 -18.36 12.25 -12.89
CA SER A 345 -17.23 12.71 -12.08
C SER A 345 -15.88 12.54 -12.77
N SER A 346 -15.79 11.61 -13.72
CA SER A 346 -14.60 11.32 -14.53
C SER A 346 -14.17 12.49 -15.42
N VAL A 347 -15.11 13.37 -15.79
CA VAL A 347 -14.88 14.52 -16.69
C VAL A 347 -15.27 15.86 -16.06
N SER A 348 -15.77 15.86 -14.81
CA SER A 348 -16.12 17.06 -14.04
C SER A 348 -14.94 17.57 -13.19
N GLY A 349 -13.73 17.52 -13.75
CA GLY A 349 -12.52 18.00 -13.07
C GLY A 349 -12.62 19.48 -12.71
N GLY A 350 -12.16 19.86 -11.52
CA GLY A 350 -12.16 21.26 -11.07
C GLY A 350 -13.48 21.77 -10.47
N ALA A 351 -14.55 20.96 -10.42
CA ALA A 351 -15.80 21.32 -9.75
C ALA A 351 -15.64 21.54 -8.23
N GLY A 352 -14.52 21.09 -7.66
CA GLY A 352 -14.24 21.13 -6.24
C GLY A 352 -14.92 19.98 -5.50
N PHE A 353 -15.06 20.14 -4.20
CA PHE A 353 -15.64 19.14 -3.31
C PHE A 353 -17.15 19.39 -3.11
N ALA A 354 -17.97 18.37 -3.29
CA ALA A 354 -19.39 18.38 -2.95
C ALA A 354 -19.58 18.46 -1.43
N PRO A 355 -20.14 19.56 -0.86
CA PRO A 355 -20.27 19.72 0.58
C PRO A 355 -21.06 18.59 1.24
N LEU A 356 -20.55 18.06 2.35
CA LEU A 356 -21.24 17.05 3.15
C LEU A 356 -22.43 17.71 3.88
N ILE A 357 -23.62 17.17 3.70
CA ILE A 357 -24.82 17.56 4.48
C ILE A 357 -24.83 16.80 5.80
N SER A 358 -24.70 15.48 5.73
CA SER A 358 -24.80 14.62 6.89
C SER A 358 -24.13 13.27 6.65
N ARG A 359 -23.69 12.65 7.73
CA ARG A 359 -23.17 11.29 7.76
C ARG A 359 -23.76 10.55 8.95
N TYR A 360 -24.33 9.37 8.72
CA TYR A 360 -24.99 8.54 9.74
C TYR A 360 -24.31 7.18 9.86
N ASP A 361 -24.31 6.61 11.06
CA ASP A 361 -23.93 5.21 11.24
C ASP A 361 -25.00 4.30 10.64
N ILE A 362 -24.55 3.28 9.93
CA ILE A 362 -25.39 2.19 9.44
C ILE A 362 -25.58 1.20 10.59
N PRO A 363 -26.82 0.80 10.93
CA PRO A 363 -27.08 -0.25 11.91
C PRO A 363 -26.32 -1.54 11.57
N LYS A 364 -25.72 -2.18 12.57
CA LYS A 364 -24.85 -3.36 12.39
C LYS A 364 -25.63 -4.60 11.97
N GLU A 365 -26.91 -4.60 12.30
CA GLU A 365 -27.88 -5.66 12.11
C GLU A 365 -28.26 -5.76 10.63
N TRP A 366 -28.22 -4.64 9.91
CA TRP A 366 -28.54 -4.58 8.50
C TRP A 366 -27.46 -5.27 7.65
N ASN A 367 -27.93 -6.02 6.67
CA ASN A 367 -27.16 -6.73 5.67
C ASN A 367 -27.48 -6.14 4.30
N PHE A 368 -26.48 -6.16 3.43
CA PHE A 368 -26.60 -5.79 2.04
C PHE A 368 -26.27 -7.01 1.19
N VAL A 369 -27.22 -7.41 0.34
CA VAL A 369 -27.01 -8.44 -0.68
C VAL A 369 -26.75 -7.72 -1.99
N LEU A 370 -25.55 -7.89 -2.55
CA LEU A 370 -25.22 -7.38 -3.87
C LEU A 370 -25.36 -8.51 -4.89
N ALA A 371 -26.11 -8.28 -5.95
CA ALA A 371 -26.23 -9.16 -7.10
C ALA A 371 -25.49 -8.51 -8.28
N VAL A 372 -24.45 -9.20 -8.77
CA VAL A 372 -23.56 -8.74 -9.84
C VAL A 372 -23.75 -9.66 -11.05
N PRO A 373 -24.68 -9.35 -11.96
CA PRO A 373 -24.93 -10.17 -13.14
C PRO A 373 -23.77 -10.09 -14.14
N ASP A 374 -23.45 -11.22 -14.77
CA ASP A 374 -22.42 -11.30 -15.82
C ASP A 374 -23.01 -10.94 -17.21
N GLY A 375 -22.15 -10.67 -18.20
CA GLY A 375 -22.58 -10.52 -19.60
C GLY A 375 -23.35 -9.23 -19.94
N LEU A 376 -23.55 -8.34 -18.97
CA LEU A 376 -24.14 -7.02 -19.21
C LEU A 376 -23.11 -6.02 -19.72
N HIS A 377 -23.56 -5.11 -20.57
CA HIS A 377 -22.72 -4.05 -21.11
C HIS A 377 -22.32 -3.05 -20.02
N GLU A 378 -21.02 -2.86 -19.80
CA GLU A 378 -20.50 -1.91 -18.82
C GLU A 378 -20.71 -0.45 -19.30
N ILE A 379 -21.60 0.29 -18.65
CA ILE A 379 -21.80 1.72 -18.92
C ILE A 379 -20.70 2.50 -18.21
N HIS A 380 -19.74 3.02 -18.97
CA HIS A 380 -18.63 3.82 -18.45
C HIS A 380 -18.09 4.80 -19.51
N GLY A 381 -17.34 5.82 -19.07
CA GLY A 381 -16.64 6.72 -19.99
C GLY A 381 -17.59 7.54 -20.86
N THR A 382 -17.50 7.37 -22.19
CA THR A 382 -18.31 8.13 -23.16
C THR A 382 -19.79 7.82 -23.06
N ASP A 383 -20.17 6.61 -22.66
CA ASP A 383 -21.57 6.23 -22.53
C ASP A 383 -22.23 6.98 -21.38
N GLU A 384 -21.55 7.10 -20.23
CA GLU A 384 -22.01 7.93 -19.10
C GLU A 384 -22.25 9.37 -19.57
N VAL A 385 -21.30 9.97 -20.28
CA VAL A 385 -21.41 11.36 -20.79
C VAL A 385 -22.65 11.52 -21.66
N ASN A 386 -22.89 10.58 -22.58
CA ASN A 386 -24.05 10.62 -23.47
C ASN A 386 -25.38 10.50 -22.69
N ILE A 387 -25.42 9.69 -21.63
CA ILE A 387 -26.61 9.53 -20.80
C ILE A 387 -26.89 10.82 -20.01
N PHE A 388 -25.88 11.45 -19.42
CA PHE A 388 -26.05 12.75 -18.77
C PHE A 388 -26.64 13.79 -19.73
N GLN A 389 -26.14 13.85 -20.96
CA GLN A 389 -26.65 14.77 -21.99
C GLN A 389 -28.07 14.44 -22.44
N LYS A 390 -28.44 13.15 -22.47
CA LYS A 390 -29.77 12.70 -22.90
C LYS A 390 -30.84 12.89 -21.82
N CYS A 391 -30.50 12.62 -20.56
CA CYS A 391 -31.48 12.60 -19.46
C CYS A 391 -31.58 13.94 -18.70
N CYS A 392 -30.63 14.86 -18.88
CA CYS A 392 -30.62 16.14 -18.15
C CYS A 392 -30.99 17.32 -19.07
N PRO A 393 -31.70 18.34 -18.54
CA PRO A 393 -32.19 18.44 -17.17
C PRO A 393 -33.39 17.52 -16.91
N VAL A 394 -33.46 16.96 -15.70
CA VAL A 394 -34.63 16.19 -15.25
C VAL A 394 -35.78 17.14 -14.83
N PRO A 395 -37.03 16.67 -14.76
CA PRO A 395 -38.14 17.50 -14.28
C PRO A 395 -37.91 18.01 -12.85
N VAL A 396 -38.21 19.28 -12.57
CA VAL A 396 -38.07 19.85 -11.22
C VAL A 396 -38.94 19.12 -10.19
N HIS A 397 -40.09 18.59 -10.61
CA HIS A 397 -40.96 17.79 -9.76
C HIS A 397 -40.24 16.56 -9.20
N ASP A 398 -39.47 15.87 -10.04
CA ASP A 398 -38.70 14.70 -9.62
C ASP A 398 -37.65 15.07 -8.57
N VAL A 399 -36.98 16.21 -8.73
CA VAL A 399 -36.01 16.72 -7.74
C VAL A 399 -36.69 17.00 -6.40
N GLN A 400 -37.89 17.59 -6.42
CA GLN A 400 -38.68 17.87 -5.21
C GLN A 400 -39.11 16.57 -4.51
N VAL A 401 -39.56 15.58 -5.29
CA VAL A 401 -39.95 14.25 -4.77
C VAL A 401 -38.74 13.54 -4.16
N LEU A 402 -37.59 13.48 -4.86
CA LEU A 402 -36.37 12.85 -4.35
C LEU A 402 -35.87 13.54 -3.07
N SER A 403 -35.94 14.87 -3.01
CA SER A 403 -35.61 15.63 -1.80
C SER A 403 -36.54 15.28 -0.63
N HIS A 404 -37.84 15.12 -0.90
CA HIS A 404 -38.81 14.70 0.10
C HIS A 404 -38.56 13.26 0.57
N ILE A 405 -38.34 12.31 -0.34
CA ILE A 405 -38.00 10.91 -0.01
C ILE A 405 -36.74 10.87 0.87
N LEU A 406 -35.71 11.62 0.51
CA LEU A 406 -34.47 11.69 1.28
C LEU A 406 -34.70 12.21 2.70
N LEU A 407 -35.34 13.38 2.84
CA LEU A 407 -35.47 14.08 4.11
C LEU A 407 -36.54 13.48 5.03
N MET A 408 -37.62 12.95 4.46
CA MET A 408 -38.79 12.50 5.21
C MET A 408 -38.92 10.97 5.32
N LYS A 409 -38.09 10.20 4.60
CA LYS A 409 -38.10 8.73 4.69
C LYS A 409 -36.71 8.13 4.88
N LEU A 410 -35.77 8.38 3.97
CA LEU A 410 -34.45 7.73 4.00
C LEU A 410 -33.63 8.11 5.24
N ILE A 411 -33.54 9.41 5.54
CA ILE A 411 -32.80 9.93 6.70
C ILE A 411 -33.46 9.52 8.03
N PRO A 412 -34.79 9.68 8.22
CA PRO A 412 -35.45 9.17 9.43
C PRO A 412 -35.26 7.66 9.61
N GLY A 413 -35.42 6.86 8.56
CA GLY A 413 -35.27 5.40 8.63
C GLY A 413 -33.88 4.95 9.08
N ILE A 414 -32.82 5.61 8.63
CA ILE A 414 -31.46 5.29 9.10
C ILE A 414 -31.22 5.73 10.56
N ILE A 415 -31.77 6.87 10.98
CA ILE A 415 -31.59 7.41 12.35
C ILE A 415 -32.36 6.58 13.38
N GLU A 416 -33.59 6.21 13.05
CA GLU A 416 -34.51 5.48 13.93
C GLU A 416 -34.31 3.95 13.84
N HIS A 417 -33.41 3.51 12.97
CA HIS A 417 -33.13 2.10 12.65
C HIS A 417 -34.39 1.37 12.12
N ASP A 418 -35.31 2.11 11.48
CA ASP A 418 -36.50 1.58 10.82
C ASP A 418 -36.13 1.10 9.40
N LEU A 419 -35.89 -0.20 9.29
CA LEU A 419 -35.49 -0.84 8.04
C LEU A 419 -36.61 -0.80 6.99
N ASP A 420 -37.87 -0.87 7.39
CA ASP A 420 -39.00 -0.90 6.45
C ASP A 420 -39.23 0.48 5.83
N GLN A 421 -39.13 1.55 6.64
CA GLN A 421 -39.17 2.92 6.13
C GLN A 421 -37.95 3.21 5.24
N PHE A 422 -36.76 2.80 5.66
CA PHE A 422 -35.53 2.94 4.87
C PHE A 422 -35.64 2.21 3.52
N GLY A 423 -36.12 0.97 3.54
CA GLY A 423 -36.30 0.14 2.36
C GLY A 423 -37.36 0.69 1.40
N THR A 424 -38.48 1.16 1.94
CA THR A 424 -39.52 1.87 1.17
C THR A 424 -38.94 3.11 0.48
N ALA A 425 -38.12 3.89 1.18
CA ALA A 425 -37.46 5.06 0.60
C ALA A 425 -36.54 4.68 -0.56
N ILE A 426 -35.73 3.61 -0.42
CA ILE A 426 -34.87 3.10 -1.49
C ILE A 426 -35.70 2.72 -2.72
N ASN A 427 -36.78 1.97 -2.52
CA ASN A 427 -37.65 1.49 -3.59
C ASN A 427 -38.26 2.66 -4.36
N GLU A 428 -38.82 3.65 -3.65
CA GLU A 428 -39.42 4.84 -4.27
C GLU A 428 -38.39 5.71 -4.99
N PHE A 429 -37.16 5.82 -4.44
CA PHE A 429 -36.09 6.62 -5.05
C PHE A 429 -35.78 6.16 -6.49
N GLN A 430 -35.98 4.89 -6.80
CA GLN A 430 -35.70 4.31 -8.12
C GLN A 430 -36.61 4.86 -9.23
N GLU A 431 -37.76 5.44 -8.89
CA GLU A 431 -38.81 5.82 -9.86
C GLU A 431 -38.75 7.27 -10.33
N TYR A 432 -37.79 8.06 -9.85
CA TYR A 432 -37.74 9.51 -10.12
C TYR A 432 -36.37 9.99 -10.62
N GLY A 433 -36.40 11.09 -11.35
CA GLY A 433 -35.23 11.89 -11.71
C GLY A 433 -34.23 11.11 -12.55
N PHE A 434 -32.95 11.34 -12.26
CA PHE A 434 -31.88 10.74 -13.04
C PHE A 434 -31.78 9.23 -12.80
N LYS A 435 -32.13 8.75 -11.61
CA LYS A 435 -32.10 7.31 -11.27
C LYS A 435 -33.08 6.51 -12.12
N LYS A 436 -34.27 7.05 -12.38
CA LYS A 436 -35.22 6.44 -13.32
C LYS A 436 -34.61 6.28 -14.70
N CYS A 437 -33.91 7.31 -15.19
CA CYS A 437 -33.22 7.24 -16.48
C CYS A 437 -32.10 6.19 -16.48
N GLU A 438 -31.31 6.11 -15.40
CA GLU A 438 -30.27 5.08 -15.22
C GLU A 438 -30.87 3.66 -15.29
N LEU A 439 -32.09 3.45 -14.76
CA LEU A 439 -32.78 2.14 -14.82
C LEU A 439 -33.42 1.86 -16.17
N ASP A 440 -34.01 2.87 -16.82
CA ASP A 440 -34.71 2.71 -18.11
C ASP A 440 -33.79 2.29 -19.27
N ILE A 441 -32.49 2.57 -19.15
CA ILE A 441 -31.48 2.15 -20.14
C ILE A 441 -30.95 0.73 -19.91
N GLN A 442 -31.24 0.12 -18.76
CA GLN A 442 -30.75 -1.20 -18.43
C GLN A 442 -31.59 -2.31 -19.09
N PRO A 443 -31.00 -3.48 -19.36
CA PRO A 443 -31.77 -4.61 -19.85
C PRO A 443 -32.85 -5.06 -18.84
N PRO A 444 -33.96 -5.67 -19.32
CA PRO A 444 -35.08 -6.06 -18.47
C PRO A 444 -34.71 -6.93 -17.27
N VAL A 445 -33.65 -7.73 -17.39
CA VAL A 445 -33.13 -8.60 -16.30
C VAL A 445 -32.83 -7.82 -15.02
N ILE A 446 -32.41 -6.55 -15.11
CA ILE A 446 -32.15 -5.73 -13.91
C ILE A 446 -33.43 -5.48 -13.12
N ARG A 447 -34.55 -5.18 -13.81
CA ARG A 447 -35.85 -4.98 -13.14
C ARG A 447 -36.40 -6.30 -12.58
N THR A 448 -36.28 -7.39 -13.33
CA THR A 448 -36.66 -8.73 -12.86
C THR A 448 -35.85 -9.14 -11.62
N LEU A 449 -34.55 -8.85 -11.59
CA LEU A 449 -33.69 -9.10 -10.45
C LEU A 449 -34.12 -8.28 -9.23
N MET A 450 -34.42 -7.00 -9.43
CA MET A 450 -34.92 -6.12 -8.37
C MET A 450 -36.25 -6.61 -7.77
N GLU A 451 -37.19 -7.02 -8.62
CA GLU A 451 -38.50 -7.56 -8.22
C GLU A 451 -38.34 -8.87 -7.46
N SER A 452 -37.56 -9.82 -7.99
CA SER A 452 -37.32 -11.12 -7.37
C SER A 452 -36.66 -11.00 -6.00
N MET A 453 -35.66 -10.12 -5.85
CA MET A 453 -35.02 -9.86 -4.55
C MET A 453 -36.00 -9.25 -3.53
N ARG A 454 -36.92 -8.39 -3.98
CA ARG A 454 -37.94 -7.77 -3.12
C ARG A 454 -38.96 -8.81 -2.67
N ASP A 455 -39.47 -9.62 -3.59
CA ASP A 455 -40.43 -10.69 -3.30
C ASP A 455 -39.84 -11.76 -2.37
N ALA A 456 -38.52 -11.96 -2.42
CA ALA A 456 -37.78 -12.85 -1.52
C ALA A 456 -37.52 -12.27 -0.12
N GLY A 457 -37.95 -11.04 0.16
CA GLY A 457 -37.93 -10.45 1.49
C GLY A 457 -36.92 -9.32 1.72
N ALA A 458 -36.29 -8.75 0.69
CA ALA A 458 -35.51 -7.54 0.86
C ALA A 458 -36.43 -6.33 1.12
N SER A 459 -36.24 -5.63 2.25
CA SER A 459 -37.04 -4.44 2.61
C SER A 459 -36.90 -3.32 1.59
N GLY A 460 -35.72 -3.16 1.00
CA GLY A 460 -35.44 -2.21 -0.06
C GLY A 460 -34.51 -2.77 -1.11
N VAL A 461 -34.79 -2.50 -2.38
CA VAL A 461 -34.00 -2.95 -3.53
C VAL A 461 -33.75 -1.79 -4.49
N GLY A 462 -32.50 -1.60 -4.90
CA GLY A 462 -32.10 -0.55 -5.83
C GLY A 462 -30.92 -0.94 -6.71
N MET A 463 -30.59 -0.07 -7.67
CA MET A 463 -29.40 -0.22 -8.51
C MET A 463 -28.36 0.85 -8.20
N SER A 464 -27.09 0.46 -8.07
CA SER A 464 -26.01 1.37 -7.69
C SER A 464 -25.45 2.16 -8.88
N SER A 465 -25.69 3.47 -8.92
CA SER A 465 -25.29 4.36 -10.04
C SER A 465 -25.64 3.77 -11.42
N PHE A 466 -24.68 3.75 -12.36
CA PHE A 466 -24.81 3.23 -13.73
C PHE A 466 -24.49 1.75 -13.88
N GLY A 467 -23.93 1.12 -12.84
CA GLY A 467 -23.46 -0.25 -12.93
C GLY A 467 -24.60 -1.24 -12.67
N PRO A 468 -24.55 -2.44 -13.28
CA PRO A 468 -25.64 -3.40 -13.18
C PRO A 468 -25.80 -4.03 -11.79
N VAL A 469 -25.04 -3.59 -10.79
CA VAL A 469 -25.19 -4.10 -9.42
C VAL A 469 -26.53 -3.68 -8.86
N VAL A 470 -27.37 -4.68 -8.65
CA VAL A 470 -28.59 -4.58 -7.86
C VAL A 470 -28.23 -4.90 -6.42
N TYR A 471 -28.73 -4.12 -5.48
CA TYR A 471 -28.53 -4.35 -4.05
C TYR A 471 -29.88 -4.47 -3.35
N GLY A 472 -29.95 -5.37 -2.37
CA GLY A 472 -31.05 -5.53 -1.44
C GLY A 472 -30.60 -5.25 -0.01
N VAL A 473 -31.44 -4.60 0.80
CA VAL A 473 -31.20 -4.35 2.22
C VAL A 473 -32.14 -5.21 3.05
N CYS A 474 -31.60 -5.91 4.04
CA CYS A 474 -32.34 -6.85 4.89
C CYS A 474 -31.69 -6.95 6.28
N ASP A 475 -32.45 -7.21 7.35
CA ASP A 475 -31.91 -7.57 8.67
C ASP A 475 -31.84 -9.10 8.87
N THR A 476 -32.79 -9.81 8.27
CA THR A 476 -32.99 -11.26 8.28
C THR A 476 -33.31 -11.75 6.86
N GLY A 477 -33.34 -13.07 6.64
CA GLY A 477 -33.77 -13.61 5.34
C GLY A 477 -32.80 -13.40 4.16
N SER A 478 -31.57 -12.94 4.39
CA SER A 478 -30.59 -12.67 3.33
C SER A 478 -30.32 -13.87 2.43
N SER A 479 -30.39 -15.09 2.95
CA SER A 479 -30.24 -16.33 2.16
C SER A 479 -31.32 -16.48 1.08
N SER A 480 -32.58 -16.15 1.39
CA SER A 480 -33.67 -16.20 0.41
C SER A 480 -33.48 -15.18 -0.69
N VAL A 481 -33.06 -13.96 -0.33
CA VAL A 481 -32.74 -12.89 -1.27
C VAL A 481 -31.57 -13.28 -2.19
N ILE A 482 -30.53 -13.92 -1.62
CA ILE A 482 -29.39 -14.44 -2.40
C ILE A 482 -29.85 -15.50 -3.40
N SER A 483 -30.62 -16.50 -2.95
CA SER A 483 -31.10 -17.57 -3.83
C SER A 483 -31.98 -17.04 -4.96
N ALA A 484 -32.87 -16.09 -4.67
CA ALA A 484 -33.72 -15.46 -5.67
C ALA A 484 -32.89 -14.67 -6.71
N ALA A 485 -31.87 -13.94 -6.26
CA ALA A 485 -30.96 -13.23 -7.15
C ALA A 485 -30.16 -14.20 -8.05
N GLU A 486 -29.65 -15.29 -7.48
CA GLU A 486 -28.90 -16.31 -8.22
C GLU A 486 -29.75 -17.01 -9.26
N GLU A 487 -31.02 -17.33 -8.95
CA GLU A 487 -31.96 -17.92 -9.90
C GLU A 487 -32.14 -17.04 -11.14
N VAL A 488 -32.47 -15.75 -10.93
CA VAL A 488 -32.64 -14.79 -12.04
C VAL A 488 -31.36 -14.60 -12.85
N MET A 489 -30.20 -14.51 -12.19
CA MET A 489 -28.93 -14.35 -12.88
C MET A 489 -28.56 -15.59 -13.69
N ASN A 490 -28.76 -16.80 -13.15
CA ASN A 490 -28.46 -18.06 -13.82
C ASN A 490 -29.34 -18.29 -15.07
N ASP A 491 -30.59 -17.84 -15.04
CA ASP A 491 -31.50 -17.89 -16.19
C ASP A 491 -31.09 -16.94 -17.32
N TYR A 492 -30.22 -15.96 -17.04
CA TYR A 492 -29.75 -14.98 -18.01
C TYR A 492 -28.33 -15.30 -18.54
N SER A 493 -27.32 -15.24 -17.68
CA SER A 493 -25.90 -15.34 -18.06
C SER A 493 -24.97 -15.77 -16.91
N GLY A 494 -25.53 -16.04 -15.73
CA GLY A 494 -24.80 -16.19 -14.48
C GLY A 494 -24.48 -14.84 -13.81
N GLY A 495 -23.73 -14.93 -12.72
CA GLY A 495 -23.34 -13.77 -11.94
C GLY A 495 -22.82 -14.18 -10.57
N LYS A 496 -22.62 -13.20 -9.71
CA LYS A 496 -22.14 -13.42 -8.34
C LYS A 496 -22.97 -12.65 -7.34
N THR A 497 -23.24 -13.28 -6.20
CA THR A 497 -23.82 -12.61 -5.03
C THR A 497 -22.73 -12.30 -4.01
N ILE A 498 -22.88 -11.18 -3.31
CA ILE A 498 -22.00 -10.79 -2.20
C ILE A 498 -22.89 -10.36 -1.04
N LEU A 499 -22.83 -11.11 0.06
CA LEU A 499 -23.40 -10.67 1.33
C LEU A 499 -22.38 -9.81 2.07
N THR A 500 -22.78 -8.61 2.46
CA THR A 500 -21.89 -7.63 3.10
C THR A 500 -22.62 -6.82 4.17
N LYS A 501 -21.85 -6.06 4.94
CA LYS A 501 -22.35 -5.14 5.97
C LYS A 501 -22.07 -3.69 5.57
N GLY A 502 -22.83 -2.78 6.16
CA GLY A 502 -22.49 -1.36 6.16
C GLY A 502 -21.18 -1.13 6.93
N ARG A 503 -20.32 -0.26 6.41
CA ARG A 503 -19.05 0.09 7.07
C ARG A 503 -19.09 1.53 7.56
N ASN A 504 -19.02 1.70 8.87
CA ASN A 504 -19.06 3.01 9.55
C ASN A 504 -17.69 3.67 9.72
N GLN A 505 -16.67 3.18 9.03
CA GLN A 505 -15.32 3.74 9.06
C GLN A 505 -14.79 3.81 7.63
N GLY A 506 -13.87 4.75 7.39
CA GLY A 506 -13.19 4.87 6.12
C GLY A 506 -12.16 3.76 5.86
N ALA A 507 -11.24 4.08 4.97
CA ALA A 507 -10.07 3.28 4.65
C ALA A 507 -9.16 3.18 5.87
N LYS A 508 -8.52 2.01 6.00
CA LYS A 508 -7.53 1.74 7.04
C LYS A 508 -6.16 1.68 6.37
N ILE A 509 -5.22 2.47 6.87
CA ILE A 509 -3.83 2.51 6.40
C ILE A 509 -2.94 2.11 7.59
N VAL A 510 -2.13 1.08 7.41
CA VAL A 510 -1.23 0.54 8.44
C VAL A 510 0.17 0.41 7.85
N SER A 511 1.17 1.00 8.52
CA SER A 511 2.59 0.88 8.19
C SER A 511 3.27 -0.25 8.95
#